data_AF-A0AAJ2FSL7-F1
#
_entry.id   AF-A0AAJ2FSL7-F1
#
_cell.length_a   1.000
_cell.length_b   1.000
_cell.length_c   1.000
_cell.angle_alpha   90.00
_cell.angle_beta   90.00
_cell.angle_gamma   90.00
#
_symmetry.space_group_name_H-M   'P 1'
#
loop_
_entity.id
_entity.type
_entity.pdbx_description
1 polymer ?
#
loop_
_entity_poly.entity_id
_entity_poly.type
_entity_poly.pdbx_seq_one_letter_code
_entity_poly.pdbx_strand_id
1 'polypeptide(L)'
;MHDGDAALALQALGWILSDEPRAERLLGLTGLAPGELRASLGEQATLAAILSFLTGHENDLVACADALQVPPASIAAAAQRLEGTTA
;
A
#
# COMPACT_ATOMS: atom_id res chain seq x y z
N MET A 1 13.56 4.60 8.02
CA MET A 1 12.68 4.46 6.84
C MET A 1 13.54 4.21 5.62
N HIS A 2 13.33 3.13 4.88
CA HIS A 2 13.95 2.97 3.56
C HIS A 2 13.14 3.82 2.58
N ASP A 3 13.78 4.80 1.96
CA ASP A 3 13.16 5.70 0.98
C ASP A 3 12.44 4.91 -0.14
N GLY A 4 13.03 3.79 -0.58
CA GLY A 4 12.44 2.90 -1.58
C GLY A 4 11.14 2.21 -1.16
N ASP A 5 10.95 1.88 0.12
CA ASP A 5 9.72 1.24 0.60
C ASP A 5 8.57 2.25 0.64
N ALA A 6 8.86 3.50 1.06
CA ALA A 6 7.89 4.58 1.06
C ALA A 6 7.48 4.96 -0.38
N ALA A 7 8.45 5.05 -1.29
CA ALA A 7 8.18 5.30 -2.71
C ALA A 7 7.32 4.18 -3.35
N LEU A 8 7.57 2.92 -2.99
CA LEU A 8 6.76 1.79 -3.46
C LEU A 8 5.32 1.88 -2.94
N ALA A 9 5.13 2.19 -1.65
CA ALA A 9 3.81 2.37 -1.05
C ALA A 9 3.01 3.51 -1.71
N LEU A 10 3.67 4.63 -2.03
CA LEU A 10 3.01 5.75 -2.72
C LEU A 10 2.64 5.42 -4.18
N GLN A 11 3.48 4.67 -4.89
CA GLN A 11 3.13 4.19 -6.24
C GLN A 11 1.95 3.22 -6.21
N ALA A 12 1.95 2.29 -5.25
CA ALA A 12 0.85 1.36 -5.02
C ALA A 12 -0.44 2.10 -4.67
N LEU A 13 -0.37 3.13 -3.83
CA LEU A 13 -1.50 4.01 -3.55
C LEU A 13 -2.04 4.67 -4.81
N GLY A 14 -1.18 5.20 -5.68
CA GLY A 14 -1.60 5.77 -6.96
C GLY A 14 -2.37 4.77 -7.83
N TRP A 15 -1.93 3.51 -7.88
CA TRP A 15 -2.63 2.44 -8.59
C TRP A 15 -4.00 2.11 -7.98
N ILE A 16 -4.11 2.05 -6.65
CA ILE A 16 -5.36 1.83 -5.93
C ILE A 16 -6.35 2.97 -6.20
N LEU A 17 -5.88 4.22 -6.09
CA LEU A 17 -6.71 5.42 -6.27
C LEU A 17 -7.11 5.66 -7.73
N SER A 18 -6.48 4.97 -8.69
CA SER A 18 -6.88 5.03 -10.10
C SER A 18 -8.21 4.32 -10.38
N ASP A 19 -8.77 3.62 -9.40
CA ASP A 19 -10.00 2.84 -9.53
C ASP A 19 -10.87 3.00 -8.29
N GLU A 20 -12.08 3.51 -8.52
CA GLU A 20 -12.99 3.92 -7.46
C GLU A 20 -13.35 2.76 -6.51
N PRO A 21 -13.66 1.54 -6.98
CA PRO A 21 -13.92 0.40 -6.11
C PRO A 21 -12.74 0.02 -5.20
N ARG A 22 -11.50 0.09 -5.71
CA ARG A 22 -10.29 -0.20 -4.92
C ARG A 22 -10.05 0.89 -3.87
N ALA A 23 -10.24 2.16 -4.24
CA ALA A 23 -10.14 3.28 -3.32
C ALA A 23 -11.15 3.18 -2.17
N GLU A 24 -12.42 2.87 -2.47
CA GLU A 24 -13.46 2.72 -1.45
C GLU A 24 -13.14 1.58 -0.46
N ARG A 25 -12.62 0.44 -0.94
CA ARG A 25 -12.19 -0.66 -0.07
C ARG A 25 -11.03 -0.28 0.84
N LEU A 26 -10.03 0.44 0.31
CA LEU A 26 -8.90 0.92 1.11
C LEU A 26 -9.38 1.86 2.22
N LEU A 27 -10.26 2.82 1.89
CA LEU A 27 -10.82 3.75 2.88
C LEU A 27 -11.67 3.01 3.93
N GLY A 28 -12.48 2.04 3.51
CA GLY A 28 -13.25 1.19 4.41
C GLY A 28 -12.40 0.36 5.35
N LEU A 29 -11.25 -0.15 4.89
CA LEU A 29 -10.32 -0.94 5.69
C LEU A 29 -9.49 -0.07 6.66
N THR A 30 -9.07 1.11 6.23
CA THR A 30 -8.30 2.04 7.07
C THR A 30 -9.19 2.82 8.05
N GLY A 31 -10.49 2.95 7.75
CA GLY A 31 -11.42 3.80 8.49
C GLY A 31 -11.17 5.30 8.31
N LEU A 32 -10.27 5.68 7.39
CA LEU A 32 -9.85 7.06 7.18
C LEU A 32 -10.68 7.72 6.07
N ALA A 33 -10.97 9.01 6.25
CA ALA A 33 -11.44 9.83 5.13
C ALA A 33 -10.29 10.16 4.16
N PRO A 34 -10.56 10.53 2.89
CA PRO A 34 -9.52 10.85 1.90
C PRO A 34 -8.55 11.96 2.36
N GLY A 35 -9.06 12.96 3.09
CA GLY A 35 -8.24 14.04 3.65
C GLY A 35 -7.30 13.56 4.76
N GLU A 36 -7.78 12.68 5.64
CA GLU A 36 -6.99 12.09 6.73
C GLU A 36 -5.94 11.13 6.19
N LEU A 37 -6.30 10.32 5.19
CA LEU A 37 -5.35 9.47 4.48
C LEU A 37 -4.20 10.30 3.90
N ARG A 38 -4.52 11.42 3.23
CA ARG A 38 -3.50 12.33 2.68
C ARG A 38 -2.61 12.93 3.75
N ALA A 39 -3.17 13.34 4.88
CA ALA A 39 -2.39 13.86 6.01
C ALA A 39 -1.47 12.79 6.62
N SER A 40 -1.87 11.52 6.54
CA SER A 40 -1.17 10.40 7.15
C SER A 40 -0.13 9.74 6.24
N LEU A 41 0.08 10.22 5.01
CA LEU A 41 1.06 9.65 4.05
C LEU A 41 2.53 9.79 4.49
N GLY A 42 2.81 10.63 5.49
CA GLY A 42 4.14 10.71 6.12
C GLY A 42 4.39 9.62 7.16
N GLU A 43 3.34 8.95 7.63
CA GLU A 43 3.43 7.98 8.70
C GLU A 43 3.76 6.58 8.16
N GLN A 44 4.78 5.96 8.75
CA GLN A 44 5.20 4.60 8.39
C GLN A 44 4.05 3.59 8.50
N ALA A 45 3.20 3.71 9.54
CA ALA A 45 2.05 2.83 9.73
C ALA A 45 1.02 2.92 8.60
N THR A 46 0.80 4.13 8.05
CA THR A 46 -0.11 4.32 6.90
C THR A 46 0.44 3.66 5.65
N LEU A 47 1.74 3.87 5.37
CA LEU A 47 2.40 3.26 4.22
C LEU A 47 2.38 1.72 4.33
N ALA A 48 2.58 1.20 5.53
CA ALA A 48 2.44 -0.22 5.83
C ALA A 48 1.02 -0.73 5.55
N ALA A 49 0.00 -0.03 6.05
CA ALA A 49 -1.42 -0.40 5.86
C ALA A 49 -1.82 -0.43 4.37
N ILE A 50 -1.31 0.51 3.56
CA ILE A 50 -1.56 0.54 2.10
C ILE A 50 -1.01 -0.72 1.43
N LEU A 51 0.23 -1.12 1.76
CA LEU A 51 0.81 -2.32 1.18
C LEU A 51 0.16 -3.59 1.75
N SER A 52 -0.18 -3.60 3.04
CA SER A 52 -0.86 -4.70 3.71
C SER A 52 -2.24 -4.98 3.07
N PHE A 53 -2.99 -3.93 2.72
CA PHE A 53 -4.23 -4.02 1.95
C PHE A 53 -4.07 -4.82 0.65
N LEU A 54 -3.00 -4.58 -0.11
CA LEU A 54 -2.70 -5.34 -1.32
C LEU A 54 -2.32 -6.78 -0.99
N THR A 55 -1.48 -7.01 0.02
CA THR A 55 -1.05 -8.37 0.38
C THR A 55 -2.20 -9.25 0.89
N GLY A 56 -3.27 -8.64 1.42
CA GLY A 56 -4.50 -9.34 1.79
C GLY A 56 -5.38 -9.77 0.60
N HIS A 57 -5.10 -9.28 -0.61
CA HIS A 57 -5.86 -9.54 -1.82
C HIS A 57 -4.93 -10.00 -2.95
N GLU A 58 -4.76 -11.31 -3.12
CA GLU A 58 -3.81 -11.88 -4.09
C GLU A 58 -4.00 -11.34 -5.53
N ASN A 59 -5.25 -11.16 -5.97
CA ASN A 59 -5.54 -10.63 -7.30
C ASN A 59 -5.06 -9.17 -7.46
N ASP A 60 -5.36 -8.31 -6.48
CA ASP A 60 -4.94 -6.91 -6.49
C ASP A 60 -3.42 -6.79 -6.32
N LEU A 61 -2.79 -7.65 -5.50
CA LEU A 61 -1.35 -7.72 -5.35
C LEU A 61 -0.66 -7.99 -6.69
N VAL A 62 -1.09 -9.04 -7.40
CA VAL A 62 -0.49 -9.43 -8.68
C VAL A 62 -0.72 -8.34 -9.74
N ALA A 63 -1.93 -7.78 -9.81
CA ALA A 63 -2.26 -6.73 -10.77
C ALA A 63 -1.49 -5.42 -10.50
N CYS A 64 -1.33 -5.04 -9.24
CA CYS A 64 -0.52 -3.89 -8.84
C CYS A 64 0.96 -4.13 -9.15
N ALA A 65 1.49 -5.31 -8.80
CA ALA A 65 2.86 -5.68 -9.08
C ALA A 65 3.18 -5.64 -10.58
N ASP A 66 2.27 -6.15 -11.42
CA ASP A 66 2.37 -6.05 -12.88
C ASP A 66 2.35 -4.60 -13.35
N ALA A 67 1.40 -3.78 -12.89
CA ALA A 67 1.32 -2.37 -13.28
C ALA A 67 2.56 -1.56 -12.88
N LEU A 68 3.15 -1.86 -11.72
CA LEU A 68 4.36 -1.20 -11.21
C LEU A 68 5.65 -1.83 -11.75
N GLN A 69 5.57 -2.92 -12.52
CA GLN A 69 6.70 -3.67 -13.06
C GLN A 69 7.66 -4.14 -11.95
N VAL A 70 7.10 -4.59 -10.83
CA VAL A 70 7.85 -5.13 -9.68
C VAL A 70 7.39 -6.54 -9.33
N PRO A 71 8.20 -7.35 -8.62
CA PRO A 71 7.73 -8.63 -8.10
C PRO A 71 6.66 -8.43 -7.01
N PRO A 72 5.59 -9.25 -6.96
CA PRO A 72 4.64 -9.26 -5.84
C PRO A 72 5.32 -9.43 -4.48
N ALA A 73 6.37 -10.26 -4.42
CA ALA A 73 7.17 -10.48 -3.23
C ALA A 73 7.88 -9.22 -2.73
N SER A 74 8.20 -8.26 -3.61
CA SER A 74 8.80 -6.98 -3.21
C SER A 74 7.79 -6.09 -2.48
N ILE A 75 6.52 -6.10 -2.90
CA ILE A 75 5.43 -5.39 -2.21
C ILE A 75 5.22 -5.99 -0.82
N ALA A 76 5.16 -7.33 -0.72
CA ALA A 76 5.00 -8.02 0.55
C ALA A 76 6.18 -7.77 1.50
N ALA A 77 7.42 -7.84 1.01
CA ALA A 77 8.61 -7.57 1.80
C ALA A 77 8.65 -6.11 2.29
N ALA A 78 8.24 -5.15 1.45
CA ALA A 78 8.16 -3.76 1.84
C ALA A 78 7.09 -3.54 2.92
N ALA A 79 5.92 -4.20 2.82
CA ALA A 79 4.89 -4.16 3.86
C ALA A 79 5.45 -4.61 5.21
N GLN A 80 6.09 -5.79 5.25
CA GLN A 80 6.69 -6.34 6.47
C GLN A 80 7.76 -5.43 7.07
N ARG A 81 8.63 -4.84 6.23
CA ARG A 81 9.64 -3.86 6.68
C ARG A 81 9.01 -2.60 7.28
N LEU A 82 7.91 -2.11 6.70
CA LEU A 82 7.21 -0.92 7.18
C LEU A 82 6.40 -1.19 8.45
N GLU A 83 5.82 -2.39 8.61
CA GLU A 83 5.11 -2.80 9.84
C GLU A 83 6.07 -2.95 11.04
N GLY A 84 7.38 -2.99 10.81
CA GLY A 84 8.36 -3.28 11.85
C GLY A 84 8.40 -4.77 12.23
N THR A 85 7.68 -5.63 11.50
CA THR A 85 7.72 -7.09 11.63
C THR A 85 9.00 -7.60 10.98
N THR A 86 10.11 -7.38 11.68
CA THR A 86 11.36 -8.06 11.36
C THR A 86 11.33 -9.38 12.11
N ALA A 87 10.98 -10.46 11.42
CA ALA A 87 11.27 -11.83 11.89
C ALA A 87 12.68 -12.24 11.42
#